data_AF-A0A941QD17-F1
#
_entry.id   AF-A0A941QD17-F1
#
_cell.length_a   1.000
_cell.length_b   1.000
_cell.length_c   1.000
_cell.angle_alpha   90.00
_cell.angle_beta   90.00
_cell.angle_gamma   90.00
#
_symmetry.space_group_name_H-M   'P 1'
#
loop_
_entity.id
_entity.type
_entity.pdbx_description
1 polymer ?
#
loop_
_entity_poly.entity_id
_entity_poly.type
_entity_poly.pdbx_seq_one_letter_code
_entity_poly.pdbx_strand_id
1 'polypeptide(L)'
;MWISRIELTNFKSYRHSEFSFPEPEGEQNIVLIGGINGYGKTSVLEALYLCLYGKDAIVHLARAGLKTDGFKGYPSFLERAFNGEARRASEDVMSVRVVVQKTKTKGIDILRRWYFRTSTGAWLEDEAVVREVTRGVPGLPKTDGKAGFLLSDMLDDHFVPAHVAPFFFFVSAPRTPSFASSLRCNQLLSLEIPGQEVLEVFDSVRGGLR
;
A
#
# COMPACT_ATOMS: atom_id res chain seq x y z
N MET A 1 -11.32 10.33 -6.32
CA MET A 1 -11.02 9.21 -5.40
C MET A 1 -9.52 9.09 -5.28
N TRP A 2 -8.98 8.89 -4.07
CA TRP A 2 -7.55 8.73 -3.85
C TRP A 2 -7.28 7.86 -2.62
N ILE A 3 -6.14 7.17 -2.58
CA ILE A 3 -5.64 6.60 -1.33
C ILE A 3 -5.18 7.78 -0.49
N SER A 4 -5.75 7.98 0.69
CA SER A 4 -5.36 9.06 1.62
C SER A 4 -4.45 8.60 2.73
N ARG A 5 -4.44 7.29 3.03
CA ARG A 5 -3.59 6.71 4.09
C ARG A 5 -3.24 5.27 3.81
N ILE A 6 -1.99 4.89 4.09
CA ILE A 6 -1.55 3.50 4.26
C ILE A 6 -0.89 3.39 5.63
N GLU A 7 -1.29 2.41 6.42
CA GLU A 7 -0.70 2.13 7.73
C GLU A 7 -0.23 0.67 7.75
N LEU A 8 1.00 0.47 8.20
CA LEU A 8 1.65 -0.83 8.30
C LEU A 8 1.96 -1.11 9.77
N THR A 9 1.59 -2.30 10.24
CA THR A 9 1.98 -2.79 11.57
C THR A 9 2.56 -4.19 11.45
N ASN A 10 3.76 -4.38 11.98
CA ASN A 10 4.54 -5.63 11.95
C ASN A 10 4.75 -6.21 10.54
N PHE A 11 4.93 -5.34 9.54
CA PHE A 11 5.10 -5.71 8.14
C PHE A 11 6.55 -5.48 7.67
N LYS A 12 7.26 -6.56 7.37
CA LYS A 12 8.68 -6.61 6.96
C LYS A 12 9.53 -5.81 7.93
N SER A 13 10.25 -4.79 7.47
CA SER A 13 11.06 -3.90 8.31
C SER A 13 10.23 -2.91 9.13
N TYR A 14 8.94 -2.73 8.85
CA TYR A 14 8.08 -1.79 9.54
C TYR A 14 7.46 -2.41 10.79
N ARG A 15 7.85 -1.93 11.98
CA ARG A 15 7.11 -2.21 13.23
C ARG A 15 5.78 -1.49 13.26
N HIS A 16 5.83 -0.19 13.01
CA HIS A 16 4.67 0.65 12.80
C HIS A 16 5.06 1.81 11.88
N SER A 17 4.26 2.08 10.85
CA SER A 17 4.48 3.22 9.95
C SER A 17 3.17 3.67 9.32
N GLU A 18 3.03 4.98 9.16
CA GLU A 18 1.88 5.61 8.54
C GLU A 18 2.34 6.52 7.40
N PHE A 19 1.68 6.38 6.26
CA PHE A 19 1.88 7.20 5.07
C PHE A 19 0.58 7.93 4.80
N SER A 20 0.61 9.27 4.83
CA SER A 20 -0.54 10.11 4.50
C SER A 20 -0.35 10.71 3.12
N PHE A 21 -1.43 10.70 2.33
CA PHE A 21 -1.43 11.15 0.94
C PHE A 21 -2.43 12.29 0.79
N PRO A 22 -2.00 13.45 0.26
CA PRO A 22 -2.87 14.60 0.11
C PRO A 22 -3.97 14.33 -0.92
N GLU A 23 -5.05 15.10 -0.82
CA GLU A 23 -6.09 15.12 -1.86
C GLU A 23 -5.46 15.61 -3.18
N PRO A 24 -5.72 14.92 -4.31
CA PRO A 24 -5.29 15.40 -5.62
C PRO A 24 -5.88 16.78 -5.93
N GLU A 25 -5.04 17.73 -6.32
CA GLU A 25 -5.45 19.08 -6.73
C GLU A 25 -5.16 19.30 -8.22
N GLY A 26 -6.19 19.70 -8.98
CA GLY A 26 -6.06 19.94 -10.42
C GLY A 26 -5.60 18.69 -11.19
N GLU A 27 -4.46 18.79 -11.87
CA GLU A 27 -3.85 17.69 -12.64
C GLU A 27 -2.83 16.86 -11.81
N GLN A 28 -2.66 17.14 -10.52
CA GLN A 28 -1.73 16.42 -9.63
C GLN A 28 -2.37 15.14 -9.08
N ASN A 29 -2.34 14.07 -9.87
CA ASN A 29 -2.90 12.76 -9.49
C ASN A 29 -1.86 11.63 -9.43
N ILE A 30 -0.57 11.95 -9.53
CA ILE A 30 0.52 10.98 -9.44
C ILE A 30 1.25 11.17 -8.13
N VAL A 31 1.34 10.11 -7.33
CA VAL A 31 2.16 10.10 -6.13
C VAL A 31 3.47 9.39 -6.43
N LEU A 32 4.59 10.08 -6.16
CA LEU A 32 5.93 9.50 -6.22
C LEU A 32 6.44 9.25 -4.80
N ILE A 33 6.65 7.97 -4.48
CA ILE A 33 7.32 7.55 -3.25
C ILE A 33 8.81 7.37 -3.54
N GLY A 34 9.60 8.39 -3.20
CA GLY A 34 11.05 8.37 -3.29
C GLY A 34 11.70 7.69 -2.08
N GLY A 35 12.94 7.25 -2.22
CA GLY A 35 13.71 6.69 -1.11
C GLY A 35 14.89 5.87 -1.57
N ILE A 36 15.81 5.59 -0.67
CA ILE A 36 17.02 4.80 -0.98
C ILE A 36 16.63 3.33 -1.23
N ASN A 37 17.40 2.63 -2.08
CA ASN A 37 17.18 1.20 -2.30
C ASN A 37 17.33 0.41 -0.98
N GLY A 38 16.44 -0.55 -0.75
CA GLY A 38 16.41 -1.34 0.49
C GLY A 38 15.58 -0.75 1.64
N TYR A 39 15.07 0.48 1.53
CA TYR A 39 14.32 1.15 2.61
C TYR A 39 12.80 0.88 2.60
N GLY A 40 12.35 -0.12 1.84
CA GLY A 40 10.97 -0.62 1.94
C GLY A 40 9.95 -0.01 0.98
N LYS A 41 10.34 0.77 -0.04
CA LYS A 41 9.44 1.22 -1.13
C LYS A 41 8.61 0.06 -1.72
N THR A 42 9.30 -1.02 -2.08
CA THR A 42 8.69 -2.27 -2.55
C THR A 42 7.76 -2.87 -1.49
N SER A 43 8.16 -2.86 -0.22
CA SER A 43 7.35 -3.35 0.91
C SER A 43 6.03 -2.59 1.05
N VAL A 44 6.03 -1.26 0.86
CA VAL A 44 4.79 -0.45 0.88
C VAL A 44 3.87 -0.86 -0.28
N LEU A 45 4.42 -1.06 -1.47
CA LEU A 45 3.64 -1.53 -2.62
C LEU A 45 3.05 -2.92 -2.37
N GLU A 46 3.86 -3.87 -1.90
CA GLU A 46 3.39 -5.22 -1.57
C GLU A 46 2.29 -5.21 -0.51
N ALA A 47 2.45 -4.38 0.53
CA ALA A 47 1.45 -4.22 1.58
C ALA A 47 0.12 -3.70 1.03
N LEU A 48 0.16 -2.71 0.13
CA LEU A 48 -1.03 -2.19 -0.53
C LEU A 48 -1.76 -3.30 -1.31
N TYR A 49 -1.04 -4.06 -2.14
CA TYR A 49 -1.62 -5.18 -2.90
C TYR A 49 -2.21 -6.25 -1.99
N LEU A 50 -1.52 -6.63 -0.91
CA LEU A 50 -2.00 -7.64 0.03
C LEU A 50 -3.24 -7.19 0.78
N CYS A 51 -3.30 -5.92 1.19
CA CYS A 51 -4.47 -5.37 1.87
C CYS A 51 -5.71 -5.45 0.97
N LEU A 52 -5.58 -4.96 -0.26
CA LEU A 52 -6.68 -4.90 -1.22
C LEU A 52 -7.08 -6.30 -1.70
N TYR A 53 -6.12 -7.10 -2.18
CA TYR A 53 -6.43 -8.31 -2.97
C TYR A 53 -6.15 -9.63 -2.23
N GLY A 54 -5.60 -9.59 -1.01
CA GLY A 54 -5.33 -10.79 -0.22
C GLY A 54 -4.49 -11.82 -0.99
N LYS A 55 -4.98 -13.05 -1.12
CA LYS A 55 -4.32 -14.15 -1.83
C LYS A 55 -4.07 -13.86 -3.32
N ASP A 56 -4.94 -13.07 -3.96
CA ASP A 56 -4.85 -12.78 -5.39
C ASP A 56 -3.72 -11.80 -5.70
N ALA A 57 -3.24 -11.06 -4.69
CA ALA A 57 -2.11 -10.15 -4.79
C ALA A 57 -0.88 -10.81 -5.42
N ILE A 58 -0.58 -12.07 -5.05
CA ILE A 58 0.66 -12.76 -5.44
C ILE A 58 0.82 -12.85 -6.97
N VAL A 59 -0.28 -13.06 -7.70
CA VAL A 59 -0.28 -13.14 -9.17
C VAL A 59 0.02 -11.78 -9.80
N HIS A 60 -0.38 -10.69 -9.14
CA HIS A 60 -0.26 -9.33 -9.66
C HIS A 60 1.06 -8.64 -9.28
N LEU A 61 1.73 -9.06 -8.19
CA LEU A 61 3.02 -8.49 -7.78
C LEU A 61 4.09 -8.63 -8.89
N ALA A 62 4.16 -9.78 -9.56
CA ALA A 62 5.09 -9.97 -10.68
C ALA A 62 4.85 -8.98 -11.82
N ARG A 63 3.58 -8.70 -12.13
CA ARG A 63 3.16 -7.72 -13.15
C ARG A 63 3.48 -6.28 -12.74
N ALA A 64 3.50 -5.98 -11.45
CA ALA A 64 3.89 -4.68 -10.89
C ALA A 64 5.42 -4.45 -10.83
N GLY A 65 6.21 -5.35 -11.44
CA GLY A 65 7.68 -5.23 -11.50
C GLY A 65 8.41 -5.81 -10.28
N LEU A 66 7.75 -6.64 -9.47
CA LEU A 66 8.32 -7.20 -8.25
C LEU A 66 8.83 -8.63 -8.48
N LYS A 67 10.01 -8.93 -7.94
CA LYS A 67 10.58 -10.29 -7.99
C LYS A 67 9.78 -11.21 -7.06
N THR A 68 9.08 -12.18 -7.63
CA THR A 68 8.39 -13.24 -6.90
C THR A 68 9.27 -14.46 -6.63
N ASP A 69 10.50 -14.45 -7.15
CA ASP A 69 11.48 -15.53 -7.04
C ASP A 69 11.80 -15.82 -5.58
N GLY A 70 11.30 -16.95 -5.07
CA GLY A 70 11.53 -17.42 -3.70
C GLY A 70 10.29 -17.48 -2.79
N PHE A 71 9.10 -17.13 -3.29
CA PHE A 71 7.83 -17.35 -2.59
C PHE A 71 7.07 -18.52 -3.22
N LYS A 72 6.81 -19.57 -2.44
CA LYS A 72 5.98 -20.72 -2.83
C LYS A 72 4.50 -20.44 -2.52
N GLY A 73 3.99 -19.31 -2.98
CA GLY A 73 2.59 -18.88 -2.77
C GLY A 73 2.33 -18.08 -1.49
N TYR A 74 1.05 -17.80 -1.25
CA TYR A 74 0.57 -16.86 -0.24
C TYR A 74 1.07 -17.11 1.19
N PRO A 75 1.05 -18.34 1.74
CA PRO A 75 1.54 -18.58 3.11
C PRO A 75 3.01 -18.21 3.29
N SER A 76 3.86 -18.69 2.37
CA SER A 76 5.31 -18.41 2.43
C SER A 76 5.63 -16.93 2.28
N PHE A 77 4.78 -16.18 1.57
CA PHE A 77 4.89 -14.73 1.49
C PHE A 77 4.59 -14.09 2.84
N LEU A 78 3.46 -14.42 3.47
CA LEU A 78 3.04 -13.85 4.74
C LEU A 78 4.03 -14.15 5.87
N GLU A 79 4.51 -15.39 5.96
CA GLU A 79 5.48 -15.80 6.98
C GLU A 79 6.81 -15.06 6.86
N ARG A 80 7.21 -14.68 5.64
CA ARG A 80 8.40 -13.85 5.40
C ARG A 80 8.12 -12.36 5.53
N ALA A 81 6.88 -11.95 5.31
CA ALA A 81 6.44 -10.57 5.50
C ALA A 81 6.27 -10.25 6.99
N PHE A 82 5.99 -11.21 7.87
CA PHE A 82 5.83 -10.93 9.28
C PHE A 82 7.14 -10.45 9.94
N ASN A 83 7.09 -9.28 10.57
CA ASN A 83 8.25 -8.61 11.14
C ASN A 83 9.00 -9.49 12.17
N GLY A 84 10.33 -9.53 12.05
CA GLY A 84 11.17 -10.40 12.88
C GLY A 84 11.30 -9.96 14.34
N GLU A 85 11.19 -8.67 14.65
CA GLU A 85 11.17 -8.18 16.04
C GLU A 85 9.84 -8.46 16.72
N ALA A 86 8.72 -8.26 16.01
CA ALA A 86 7.39 -8.61 16.50
C ALA A 86 7.31 -10.09 16.87
N ARG A 87 7.84 -10.95 16.00
CA ARG A 87 7.97 -12.39 16.26
C ARG A 87 8.81 -12.70 17.50
N ARG A 88 9.95 -12.03 17.68
CA ARG A 88 10.80 -12.19 18.87
C ARG A 88 10.11 -11.69 20.14
N ALA A 89 9.26 -10.68 20.02
CA ALA A 89 8.41 -10.17 21.10
C ALA A 89 7.17 -11.05 21.37
N SER A 90 7.04 -12.21 20.71
CA SER A 90 5.88 -13.10 20.80
C SER A 90 4.55 -12.45 20.38
N GLU A 91 4.62 -11.39 19.57
CA GLU A 91 3.46 -10.86 18.87
C GLU A 91 3.05 -11.84 17.76
N ASP A 92 1.75 -11.87 17.44
CA ASP A 92 1.13 -12.85 16.56
C ASP A 92 0.24 -12.22 15.48
N VAL A 93 0.20 -10.89 15.42
CA VAL A 93 -0.61 -10.14 14.45
C VAL A 93 0.25 -9.22 13.58
N MET A 94 0.02 -9.31 12.27
CA MET A 94 0.44 -8.33 11.26
C MET A 94 -0.80 -7.64 10.72
N SER A 95 -0.72 -6.35 10.40
CA SER A 95 -1.84 -5.67 9.73
C SER A 95 -1.41 -4.59 8.76
N VAL A 96 -2.27 -4.37 7.77
CA VAL A 96 -2.19 -3.27 6.83
C VAL A 96 -3.55 -2.60 6.77
N ARG A 97 -3.58 -1.27 6.89
CA ARG A 97 -4.77 -0.45 6.69
C ARG A 97 -4.59 0.44 5.47
N VAL A 98 -5.60 0.53 4.64
CA VAL A 98 -5.66 1.44 3.49
C VAL A 98 -6.95 2.25 3.60
N VAL A 99 -6.83 3.57 3.60
CA VAL A 99 -7.98 4.48 3.56
C VAL A 99 -8.05 5.10 2.18
N VAL A 100 -9.19 4.91 1.53
CA VAL A 100 -9.50 5.46 0.21
C VAL A 100 -10.60 6.49 0.35
N GLN A 101 -10.34 7.73 -0.02
CA GLN A 101 -11.37 8.77 -0.04
C GLN A 101 -12.05 8.79 -1.40
N LYS A 102 -13.39 8.75 -1.41
CA LYS A 102 -14.22 8.99 -2.60
C LYS A 102 -14.42 10.49 -2.82
N THR A 103 -14.67 11.22 -1.74
CA THR A 103 -14.79 12.69 -1.66
C THR A 103 -14.17 13.17 -0.36
N LYS A 104 -14.11 14.50 -0.13
CA LYS A 104 -13.66 15.08 1.14
C LYS A 104 -14.43 14.58 2.38
N THR A 105 -15.62 14.04 2.19
CA THR A 105 -16.51 13.64 3.29
C THR A 105 -16.89 12.17 3.26
N LYS A 106 -16.53 11.41 2.23
CA LYS A 106 -16.86 9.99 2.10
C LYS A 106 -15.61 9.21 1.73
N GLY A 107 -15.33 8.16 2.49
CA GLY A 107 -14.21 7.26 2.24
C GLY A 107 -14.54 5.82 2.63
N ILE A 108 -13.55 4.97 2.42
CA ILE A 108 -13.55 3.55 2.75
C ILE A 108 -12.26 3.29 3.52
N ASP A 109 -12.38 2.70 4.70
CA ASP A 109 -11.27 2.20 5.51
C ASP A 109 -11.24 0.68 5.40
N ILE A 110 -10.17 0.14 4.82
CA ILE A 110 -9.93 -1.29 4.63
C ILE A 110 -8.79 -1.68 5.55
N LEU A 111 -9.07 -2.58 6.51
CA LEU A 111 -8.09 -3.15 7.41
C LEU A 111 -7.98 -4.66 7.14
N ARG A 112 -6.80 -5.11 6.72
CA ARG A 112 -6.49 -6.55 6.65
C ARG A 112 -5.53 -6.93 7.77
N ARG A 113 -5.85 -8.04 8.46
CA ARG A 113 -5.07 -8.63 9.54
C ARG A 113 -4.68 -10.05 9.19
N TRP A 114 -3.47 -10.44 9.55
CA TRP A 114 -2.97 -11.81 9.45
C TRP A 114 -2.55 -12.28 10.83
N TYR A 115 -3.00 -13.47 11.18
CA TYR A 115 -2.73 -14.12 12.45
C TYR A 115 -1.71 -15.23 12.28
N PHE A 116 -0.76 -15.31 13.20
CA PHE A 116 0.36 -16.24 13.15
C PHE A 116 0.42 -17.07 14.42
N ARG A 117 0.90 -18.30 14.30
CA ARG A 117 1.22 -19.13 15.46
C ARG A 117 2.48 -18.61 16.12
N THR A 118 2.40 -18.14 17.37
CA THR A 118 3.54 -17.59 18.13
C THR A 118 4.74 -18.54 18.19
N SER A 119 4.51 -19.85 18.29
CA SER A 119 5.58 -20.83 18.44
C SER A 119 6.39 -21.12 17.16
N THR A 120 5.77 -21.00 15.98
CA THR A 120 6.41 -21.36 14.70
C THR A 120 6.53 -20.19 13.73
N GLY A 121 5.77 -19.11 13.95
CA GLY A 121 5.57 -18.03 12.99
C GLY A 121 4.75 -18.45 11.77
N ALA A 122 4.10 -19.62 11.80
CA ALA A 122 3.28 -20.11 10.69
C ALA A 122 1.98 -19.29 10.60
N TRP A 123 1.58 -18.93 9.38
CA TRP A 123 0.30 -18.26 9.16
C TRP A 123 -0.86 -19.19 9.51
N LEU A 124 -1.90 -18.65 10.17
CA LEU A 124 -3.10 -19.37 10.58
C LEU A 124 -4.30 -18.97 9.73
N GLU A 125 -4.65 -17.70 9.78
CA GLU A 125 -5.80 -17.14 9.08
C GLU A 125 -5.61 -15.65 8.82
N ASP A 126 -6.45 -15.08 7.96
CA ASP A 126 -6.50 -13.66 7.69
C ASP A 126 -7.94 -13.15 7.67
N GLU A 127 -8.09 -11.86 7.96
CA GLU A 127 -9.36 -11.18 8.09
C GLU A 127 -9.25 -9.83 7.37
N ALA A 128 -10.21 -9.51 6.51
CA ALA A 128 -10.39 -8.16 6.00
C ALA A 128 -11.68 -7.54 6.53
N VAL A 129 -11.57 -6.34 7.10
CA VAL A 129 -12.69 -5.54 7.60
C VAL A 129 -12.74 -4.23 6.84
N VAL A 130 -13.94 -3.86 6.40
CA VAL A 130 -14.22 -2.65 5.67
C VAL A 130 -15.16 -1.77 6.49
N ARG A 131 -14.87 -0.47 6.54
CA ARG A 131 -15.78 0.55 7.08
C ARG A 131 -15.98 1.64 6.05
N GLU A 132 -17.22 2.02 5.80
CA GLU A 132 -17.50 3.28 5.12
C GLU A 132 -17.27 4.42 6.11
N VAL A 133 -16.54 5.46 5.70
CA VAL A 133 -16.22 6.61 6.54
C VAL A 133 -17.00 7.81 6.03
N THR A 134 -17.80 8.45 6.89
CA THR A 134 -18.51 9.68 6.55
C THR A 134 -18.10 10.80 7.49
N ARG A 135 -17.52 11.88 6.95
CA ARG A 135 -16.99 13.04 7.70
C ARG A 135 -16.07 12.61 8.85
N GLY A 136 -15.19 11.64 8.59
CA GLY A 136 -14.26 11.09 9.58
C GLY A 136 -14.88 10.09 10.56
N VAL A 137 -16.20 9.88 10.54
CA VAL A 137 -16.87 8.91 11.40
C VAL A 137 -16.94 7.55 10.70
N PRO A 138 -16.34 6.49 11.26
CA PRO A 138 -16.46 5.15 10.71
C PRO A 138 -17.86 4.57 10.94
N GLY A 139 -18.44 4.01 9.88
CA GLY A 139 -19.67 3.23 9.94
C GLY A 139 -19.45 1.82 10.48
N LEU A 140 -20.48 0.99 10.35
CA LEU A 140 -20.44 -0.40 10.81
C LEU A 140 -19.40 -1.22 10.03
N PRO A 141 -18.63 -2.09 10.71
CA PRO A 141 -17.67 -2.95 10.04
C PRO A 141 -18.37 -4.05 9.24
N LYS A 142 -17.91 -4.26 8.01
CA LYS A 142 -18.26 -5.38 7.13
C LYS A 142 -17.03 -6.28 7.01
N THR A 143 -17.14 -7.55 7.40
CA THR A 143 -16.03 -8.50 7.28
C THR A 143 -16.16 -9.27 5.97
N ASP A 144 -15.06 -9.36 5.22
CA ASP A 144 -14.99 -10.10 3.96
C ASP A 144 -15.43 -11.57 4.14
N GLY A 145 -16.25 -12.07 3.22
CA GLY A 145 -16.84 -13.41 3.25
C GLY A 145 -17.95 -13.62 4.29
N LYS A 146 -18.36 -12.58 5.05
CA LYS A 146 -19.45 -12.68 6.05
C LYS A 146 -20.67 -11.87 5.62
N ALA A 147 -21.86 -12.35 6.00
CA ALA A 147 -23.13 -11.68 5.72
C ALA A 147 -23.34 -11.31 4.24
N GLY A 148 -22.80 -12.12 3.32
CA GLY A 148 -22.88 -11.89 1.87
C GLY A 148 -21.99 -10.75 1.35
N PHE A 149 -21.13 -10.17 2.19
CA PHE A 149 -20.18 -9.13 1.77
C PHE A 149 -18.91 -9.76 1.20
N LEU A 150 -18.55 -9.37 -0.03
CA LEU A 150 -17.29 -9.71 -0.66
C LEU A 150 -16.50 -8.43 -0.93
N LEU A 151 -15.27 -8.37 -0.42
CA LEU A 151 -14.37 -7.24 -0.65
C LEU A 151 -13.99 -7.13 -2.14
N SER A 152 -13.84 -8.26 -2.85
CA SER A 152 -13.56 -8.29 -4.28
C SER A 152 -14.58 -7.48 -5.08
N ASP A 153 -15.87 -7.75 -4.85
CA ASP A 153 -16.98 -7.11 -5.57
C ASP A 153 -16.99 -5.60 -5.30
N MET A 154 -16.74 -5.22 -4.05
CA MET A 154 -16.62 -3.81 -3.68
C MET A 154 -15.44 -3.12 -4.37
N LEU A 155 -14.29 -3.78 -4.49
CA LEU A 155 -13.12 -3.22 -5.18
C LEU A 155 -13.36 -3.11 -6.69
N ASP A 156 -14.06 -4.07 -7.29
CA ASP A 156 -14.40 -4.06 -8.70
C ASP A 156 -15.39 -2.93 -9.04
N ASP A 157 -16.39 -2.70 -8.18
CA ASP A 157 -17.41 -1.66 -8.38
C ASP A 157 -16.94 -0.25 -8.02
N HIS A 158 -15.99 -0.13 -7.09
CA HIS A 158 -15.68 1.14 -6.45
C HIS A 158 -14.20 1.50 -6.38
N PHE A 159 -13.29 0.65 -6.86
CA PHE A 159 -11.86 0.96 -6.85
C PHE A 159 -11.19 0.41 -8.11
N VAL A 160 -9.97 -0.10 -7.97
CA VAL A 160 -9.18 -0.71 -9.04
C VAL A 160 -9.28 -2.23 -8.89
N PRO A 161 -9.81 -2.95 -9.89
CA PRO A 161 -9.75 -4.41 -9.92
C PRO A 161 -8.31 -4.93 -9.88
N ALA A 162 -8.10 -6.10 -9.28
CA ALA A 162 -6.76 -6.68 -9.10
C ALA A 162 -5.98 -6.82 -10.41
N HIS A 163 -6.66 -7.16 -11.51
CA HIS A 163 -6.06 -7.33 -12.83
C HIS A 163 -5.61 -6.02 -13.49
N VAL A 164 -6.16 -4.87 -13.09
CA VAL A 164 -5.80 -3.54 -13.61
C VAL A 164 -4.80 -2.82 -12.69
N ALA A 165 -4.70 -3.23 -11.42
CA ALA A 165 -3.81 -2.65 -10.41
C ALA A 165 -2.36 -2.41 -10.88
N PRO A 166 -1.70 -3.30 -11.66
CA PRO A 166 -0.34 -3.08 -12.14
C PRO A 166 -0.13 -1.83 -13.00
N PHE A 167 -1.19 -1.28 -13.60
CA PHE A 167 -1.09 -0.04 -14.38
C PHE A 167 -1.11 1.23 -13.51
N PHE A 168 -1.62 1.13 -12.28
CA PHE A 168 -1.74 2.26 -11.35
C PHE A 168 -0.70 2.21 -10.23
N PHE A 169 -0.27 1.02 -9.82
CA PHE A 169 0.64 0.81 -8.71
C PHE A 169 1.83 -0.05 -9.16
N PHE A 170 2.97 0.58 -9.42
CA PHE A 170 4.17 -0.08 -9.92
C PHE A 170 5.44 0.54 -9.35
N VAL A 171 6.53 -0.23 -9.37
CA VAL A 171 7.89 0.28 -9.12
C VAL A 171 8.55 0.57 -10.46
N SER A 172 9.11 1.76 -10.63
CA SER A 172 9.94 2.05 -11.81
C SER A 172 11.26 1.28 -11.74
N ALA A 173 11.68 0.70 -12.86
CA ALA A 173 12.95 -0.02 -12.92
C ALA A 173 14.13 0.96 -12.71
N PRO A 174 15.24 0.52 -12.08
CA PRO A 174 16.41 1.36 -11.79
C PRO A 174 17.13 1.93 -13.03
N ARG A 175 16.66 1.64 -14.25
CA ARG A 175 17.23 2.12 -15.53
C ARG A 175 16.26 2.92 -16.41
N THR A 176 15.11 3.32 -15.89
CA THR A 176 14.16 4.18 -16.63
C THR A 176 13.99 5.53 -15.91
N PRO A 177 14.99 6.43 -16.00
CA PRO A 177 14.82 7.82 -15.57
C PRO A 177 13.76 8.55 -16.41
N SER A 178 13.48 8.08 -17.64
CA SER A 178 12.65 8.81 -18.61
C SER A 178 11.18 8.99 -18.21
N PHE A 179 10.58 8.09 -17.42
CA PHE A 179 9.16 8.22 -17.05
C PHE A 179 8.95 9.40 -16.11
N ALA A 180 9.76 9.49 -15.03
CA ALA A 180 9.71 10.64 -14.12
C ALA A 180 10.11 11.95 -14.82
N SER A 181 11.06 11.91 -15.77
CA SER A 181 11.45 13.08 -16.59
C SER A 181 10.38 13.52 -17.60
N SER A 182 9.45 12.63 -17.97
CA SER A 182 8.37 12.92 -18.94
C SER A 182 7.12 13.49 -18.27
N LEU A 183 7.01 13.39 -16.94
CA LEU A 183 5.91 13.97 -16.18
C LEU A 183 6.18 15.46 -16.01
N ARG A 184 5.15 16.29 -16.25
CA ARG A 184 5.28 17.73 -15.97
C ARG A 184 5.33 17.92 -14.44
N CYS A 185 6.12 18.87 -13.97
CA CYS A 185 6.27 19.18 -12.53
C CYS A 185 4.90 19.37 -11.83
N ASN A 186 3.91 19.89 -12.55
CA ASN A 186 2.54 20.11 -12.08
C ASN A 186 1.68 18.84 -11.94
N GLN A 187 2.24 17.64 -12.10
CA GLN A 187 1.51 16.37 -12.00
C GLN A 187 1.93 15.52 -10.78
N LEU A 188 2.97 15.94 -10.03
CA LEU A 188 3.65 15.11 -9.03
C LEU A 188 3.35 15.56 -7.59
N LEU A 189 2.92 14.61 -6.76
CA LEU A 189 2.88 14.70 -5.30
C LEU A 189 4.01 13.82 -4.74
N SER A 190 5.07 14.42 -4.19
CA SER A 190 6.16 13.70 -3.56
C SER A 190 5.86 13.41 -2.08
N LEU A 191 6.09 12.18 -1.64
CA LEU A 191 6.00 11.80 -0.21
C LEU A 191 7.31 11.21 0.27
N GLU A 192 7.79 11.73 1.40
CA GLU A 192 8.93 11.20 2.15
C GLU A 192 8.48 10.07 3.09
N ILE A 193 9.32 9.05 3.24
CA ILE A 193 9.13 7.98 4.22
C ILE A 193 9.53 8.53 5.60
N PRO A 194 8.70 8.41 6.65
CA PRO A 194 9.04 8.90 7.99
C PRO A 194 10.37 8.34 8.49
N GLY A 195 11.28 9.21 8.94
CA GLY A 195 12.59 8.83 9.49
C GLY A 195 13.80 9.00 8.55
N GLN A 196 13.64 9.70 7.41
CA GLN A 196 14.78 10.18 6.61
C GLN A 196 14.75 11.71 6.51
N GLU A 197 15.89 12.36 6.75
CA GLU A 197 16.22 13.63 6.09
C GLU A 197 16.79 13.29 4.71
N VAL A 198 16.35 14.02 3.69
CA VAL A 198 16.82 14.05 2.29
C VAL A 198 16.16 13.04 1.33
N LEU A 199 15.25 13.56 0.50
CA LEU A 199 15.52 13.62 -0.95
C LEU A 199 14.85 14.83 -1.59
N GLU A 200 15.69 15.69 -2.19
CA GLU A 200 15.34 16.85 -3.01
C GLU A 200 14.21 16.54 -3.99
N VAL A 201 13.09 17.24 -3.83
CA VAL A 201 12.24 17.59 -4.97
C VAL A 201 13.17 18.25 -5.99
N PHE A 202 13.24 17.72 -7.22
CA PHE A 202 13.92 18.41 -8.32
C PHE A 202 13.20 19.75 -8.56
N ASP A 203 13.63 20.79 -7.85
CA ASP A 203 13.34 22.17 -8.19
C ASP A 203 14.28 22.56 -9.32
N SER A 204 13.88 22.20 -10.55
CA SER A 204 14.51 22.74 -11.76
C SER A 204 13.60 23.79 -12.39
N VAL A 205 13.21 24.82 -11.64
CA VAL A 205 12.88 26.12 -12.24
C VAL A 205 13.36 27.27 -11.33
N ARG A 206 14.66 27.33 -11.03
CA ARG A 206 15.35 28.63 -10.93
C ARG A 206 16.35 28.74 -12.06
N GLY A 207 15.86 29.25 -13.18
CA GLY A 207 16.66 29.60 -14.34
C GLY A 207 15.86 30.57 -15.21
N GLY A 208 15.68 31.78 -14.70
CA GLY A 208 15.08 32.87 -15.45
C GLY A 208 15.86 33.12 -16.74
N LEU A 209 15.14 33.16 -17.85
CA LEU A 209 15.59 33.85 -19.06
C LEU A 209 15.59 35.35 -18.76
N ARG A 210 16.79 35.92 -18.60
CA ARG A 210 17.19 37.18 -19.21
C ARG A 210 18.67 37.10 -19.57
#